data_AF-A0A1T3NN75-F1
#
_entry.id   AF-A0A1T3NN75-F1
#
_cell.length_a   1.000
_cell.length_b   1.000
_cell.length_c   1.000
_cell.angle_alpha   90.00
_cell.angle_beta   90.00
_cell.angle_gamma   90.00
#
_symmetry.space_group_name_H-M   'P 1'
#
loop_
_entity.id
_entity.type
_entity.pdbx_description
1 polymer ?
#
loop_
_entity_poly.entity_id
_entity_poly.type
_entity_poly.pdbx_seq_one_letter_code
_entity_poly.pdbx_strand_id
1 'polypeptide(L)'
;MRLSRRIAATTGILAVALGGLAAAAPAAQAAPADCVAYLAVEGYTSMITGTACGYGANGPAGAATCASLLTGVEGVPATIAARACAYAGR
;
A
#
# COMPACT_ATOMS: atom_id res chain seq x y z
N MET A 1 -36.06 -31.96 -25.83
CA MET A 1 -35.71 -32.55 -24.52
C MET A 1 -34.39 -31.95 -24.02
N ARG A 2 -34.33 -31.59 -22.74
CA ARG A 2 -33.17 -31.15 -21.91
C ARG A 2 -32.65 -29.72 -22.17
N LEU A 3 -33.10 -28.75 -21.37
CA LEU A 3 -32.51 -28.29 -20.09
C LEU A 3 -31.24 -27.43 -20.28
N SER A 4 -31.45 -26.12 -20.15
CA SER A 4 -30.80 -25.27 -19.16
C SER A 4 -29.32 -25.54 -18.85
N ARG A 5 -28.42 -24.71 -19.38
CA ARG A 5 -27.28 -24.21 -18.59
C ARG A 5 -26.55 -23.05 -19.26
N ARG A 6 -26.46 -21.96 -18.49
CA ARG A 6 -25.38 -20.96 -18.47
C ARG A 6 -25.50 -19.82 -19.46
N ILE A 7 -26.44 -18.95 -19.13
CA ILE A 7 -26.23 -17.50 -19.18
C ILE A 7 -24.97 -17.19 -18.34
N ALA A 8 -23.90 -16.73 -18.98
CA ALA A 8 -22.82 -15.88 -18.42
C ALA A 8 -21.63 -15.85 -19.39
N ALA A 9 -21.79 -15.27 -20.59
CA ALA A 9 -20.68 -15.10 -21.53
C ALA A 9 -20.85 -13.90 -22.46
N THR A 10 -21.41 -12.79 -21.98
CA THR A 10 -21.68 -11.59 -22.82
C THR A 10 -21.07 -10.32 -22.24
N THR A 11 -19.88 -10.39 -21.68
CA THR A 11 -19.01 -9.24 -21.41
C THR A 11 -17.58 -9.50 -21.86
N GLY A 12 -17.45 -10.24 -22.97
CA GLY A 12 -16.27 -10.17 -23.80
C GLY A 12 -16.36 -8.97 -24.72
N ILE A 13 -15.21 -8.35 -24.97
CA ILE A 13 -14.91 -7.38 -26.03
C ILE A 13 -15.12 -5.92 -25.62
N LEU A 14 -14.05 -5.32 -25.09
CA LEU A 14 -13.57 -3.92 -25.20
C LEU A 14 -12.77 -3.66 -23.90
N ALA A 15 -11.50 -4.03 -23.80
CA ALA A 15 -10.42 -3.19 -24.29
C ALA A 15 -9.12 -4.00 -24.34
N VAL A 16 -8.94 -4.74 -25.44
CA VAL A 16 -7.62 -5.17 -25.90
C VAL A 16 -7.03 -3.98 -26.65
N ALA A 17 -6.46 -3.04 -25.91
CA ALA A 17 -5.71 -1.93 -26.48
C ALA A 17 -4.73 -1.40 -25.43
N LEU A 18 -3.67 -2.18 -25.20
CA LEU A 18 -2.32 -1.79 -24.77
C LEU A 18 -1.57 -3.09 -24.46
N GLY A 19 -1.31 -3.84 -25.53
CA GLY A 19 -0.40 -4.96 -25.47
C GLY A 19 1.02 -4.46 -25.19
N GLY A 20 1.72 -5.21 -24.35
CA GLY A 20 3.17 -5.23 -24.29
C GLY A 20 3.76 -4.30 -23.25
N LEU A 21 3.95 -4.81 -22.03
CA LEU A 21 5.17 -4.68 -21.22
C LEU A 21 4.83 -5.12 -19.79
N ALA A 22 5.14 -6.38 -19.49
CA ALA A 22 5.11 -7.03 -18.16
C ALA A 22 3.75 -6.98 -17.44
N ALA A 23 3.03 -8.08 -17.24
CA ALA A 23 3.40 -9.09 -16.24
C ALA A 23 4.01 -8.54 -14.93
N ALA A 24 3.71 -7.30 -14.53
CA ALA A 24 3.76 -6.90 -13.14
C ALA A 24 2.44 -7.34 -12.53
N ALA A 25 2.37 -8.61 -12.09
CA ALA A 25 1.50 -8.93 -10.97
C ALA A 25 1.71 -7.82 -9.92
N PRO A 26 0.67 -7.25 -9.29
CA PRO A 26 0.87 -6.30 -8.21
C PRO A 26 1.69 -7.04 -7.16
N ALA A 27 3.00 -6.82 -7.17
CA ALA A 27 3.93 -7.41 -6.25
C ALA A 27 3.67 -6.68 -4.95
N ALA A 28 2.75 -7.22 -4.15
CA ALA A 28 2.62 -6.91 -2.74
C ALA A 28 2.73 -5.40 -2.41
N GLN A 29 2.01 -4.52 -3.12
CA GLN A 29 1.89 -3.10 -2.76
C GLN A 29 1.11 -2.87 -1.45
N ALA A 30 0.84 -3.92 -0.67
CA ALA A 30 0.32 -3.79 0.67
C ALA A 30 1.41 -3.21 1.58
N ALA A 31 0.99 -2.42 2.57
CA ALA A 31 1.75 -1.89 3.70
C ALA A 31 2.12 -0.39 3.68
N PRO A 32 2.86 0.17 2.70
CA PRO A 32 3.27 1.58 2.79
C PRO A 32 2.08 2.54 2.65
N ALA A 33 1.06 2.16 1.87
CA ALA A 33 -0.19 2.92 1.76
C ALA A 33 -1.01 2.91 3.06
N ASP A 34 -1.02 1.80 3.81
CA ASP A 34 -1.72 1.70 5.10
C ASP A 34 -1.05 2.56 6.18
N CYS A 35 0.27 2.64 6.15
CA CYS A 35 1.04 3.57 6.98
C CYS A 35 0.67 5.04 6.68
N VAL A 36 0.63 5.42 5.40
CA VAL A 36 0.24 6.78 4.99
C VAL A 36 -1.22 7.08 5.36
N ALA A 37 -2.12 6.12 5.16
CA ALA A 37 -3.54 6.26 5.51
C ALA A 37 -3.73 6.42 7.03
N TYR A 38 -3.03 5.62 7.84
CA TYR A 38 -3.07 5.74 9.30
C TYR A 38 -2.56 7.13 9.75
N LEU A 39 -1.43 7.57 9.21
CA LEU A 39 -0.89 8.90 9.53
C LEU A 39 -1.84 10.01 9.12
N ALA A 40 -2.52 9.89 7.97
CA ALA A 40 -3.50 10.87 7.53
C ALA A 40 -4.72 10.96 8.46
N VAL A 41 -5.20 9.84 8.99
CA VAL A 41 -6.29 9.81 9.99
C VAL A 41 -5.86 10.47 11.30
N GLU A 42 -4.60 10.30 11.70
CA GLU A 42 -4.02 10.92 12.89
C GLU A 42 -3.64 12.40 12.67
N GLY A 43 -3.84 12.94 11.45
CA GLY A 43 -3.59 14.34 11.11
C GLY A 43 -2.18 14.65 10.60
N TYR A 44 -1.37 13.63 10.30
CA TYR A 44 0.00 13.75 9.81
C TYR A 44 0.06 13.49 8.30
N THR A 45 -0.11 14.55 7.51
CA THR A 45 -0.10 14.49 6.04
C THR A 45 1.04 15.35 5.47
N SER A 46 2.26 14.83 5.43
CA SER A 46 3.36 15.51 4.74
C SER A 46 3.91 14.71 3.58
N MET A 47 4.65 15.39 2.72
CA MET A 47 5.33 14.77 1.58
C MET A 47 6.36 13.71 2.01
N ILE A 48 6.86 13.78 3.25
CA ILE A 48 7.88 12.88 3.80
C ILE A 48 7.28 11.58 4.36
N THR A 49 5.98 11.56 4.69
CA THR A 49 5.33 10.37 5.27
C THR A 49 5.33 9.20 4.29
N GLY A 50 5.12 9.45 2.99
CA GLY A 50 5.20 8.43 1.95
C GLY A 50 6.59 7.79 1.88
N THR A 51 7.65 8.60 1.95
CA THR A 51 9.04 8.12 1.94
C THR A 51 9.36 7.33 3.21
N ALA A 52 8.95 7.84 4.37
CA ALA A 52 9.14 7.17 5.66
C ALA A 52 8.43 5.81 5.71
N CYS A 53 7.18 5.75 5.27
CA CYS A 53 6.41 4.52 5.16
C CYS A 53 7.03 3.52 4.17
N GLY A 54 7.67 4.00 3.10
CA GLY A 54 8.45 3.16 2.18
C GLY A 54 9.61 2.43 2.87
N TYR A 55 10.27 3.05 3.86
CA TYR A 55 11.30 2.37 4.64
C TYR A 55 10.73 1.25 5.51
N GLY A 56 9.52 1.42 6.07
CA GLY A 56 8.87 0.42 6.92
C GLY A 56 8.62 -0.94 6.24
N ALA A 57 8.51 -0.95 4.91
CA ALA A 57 8.36 -2.18 4.11
C ALA A 57 9.64 -3.02 4.01
N ASN A 58 10.80 -2.51 4.44
CA ASN A 58 12.09 -3.20 4.34
C ASN A 58 12.42 -4.07 5.57
N GLY A 59 11.38 -4.60 6.23
CA GLY A 59 11.52 -5.43 7.43
C GLY A 59 11.91 -4.64 8.69
N PRO A 60 12.41 -5.30 9.75
CA PRO A 60 12.55 -4.71 11.08
C PRO A 60 13.54 -3.55 11.14
N ALA A 61 14.62 -3.59 10.35
CA ALA A 61 15.56 -2.47 10.24
C ALA A 61 14.90 -1.25 9.58
N GLY A 62 14.10 -1.48 8.54
CA GLY A 62 13.32 -0.44 7.86
C GLY A 62 12.24 0.19 8.74
N ALA A 63 11.62 -0.60 9.63
CA ALA A 63 10.65 -0.09 10.61
C ALA A 63 11.28 0.89 11.61
N ALA A 64 12.52 0.64 12.06
CA ALA A 64 13.25 1.55 12.93
C ALA A 64 13.59 2.87 12.22
N THR A 65 14.02 2.79 10.95
CA THR A 65 14.27 3.98 10.11
C THR A 65 12.99 4.78 9.87
N CYS A 66 11.88 4.10 9.57
CA CYS A 66 10.57 4.72 9.41
C CYS A 66 10.15 5.49 10.69
N ALA A 67 10.28 4.88 11.87
CA ALA A 67 9.93 5.54 13.13
C ALA A 67 10.82 6.75 13.42
N SER A 68 12.12 6.65 13.11
CA SER A 68 13.10 7.73 13.30
C SER A 68 12.81 8.93 12.40
N LEU A 69 12.41 8.69 11.15
CA LEU A 69 12.03 9.73 10.19
C LEU A 69 10.74 10.46 10.62
N LEU A 70 9.70 9.70 11.01
CA LEU A 70 8.43 10.28 11.44
C LEU A 70 8.57 11.06 12.75
N THR A 71 9.35 10.55 13.71
CA THR A 71 9.57 11.27 14.98
C THR A 71 10.46 12.49 14.82
N GLY A 72 11.57 12.36 14.09
CA GLY A 72 12.59 13.40 13.99
C GLY A 72 12.24 14.52 13.00
N VAL A 73 11.60 14.21 11.88
CA VAL A 73 11.32 15.18 10.82
C VAL A 73 9.90 15.74 10.95
N GLU A 74 8.94 14.89 11.27
CA GLU A 74 7.51 15.24 11.26
C GLU A 74 6.97 15.53 12.66
N GLY A 75 7.77 15.35 13.72
CA GLY A 75 7.33 15.53 15.10
C GLY A 75 6.22 14.57 15.52
N VAL A 76 6.05 13.46 14.80
CA VAL A 76 5.04 12.44 15.11
C VAL A 76 5.40 11.78 16.44
N PRO A 77 4.46 11.60 17.38
CA PRO A 77 4.71 10.88 18.62
C PRO A 77 5.24 9.47 18.34
N ALA A 78 6.23 9.04 19.14
CA ALA A 78 6.89 7.74 18.94
C ALA A 78 5.89 6.55 18.91
N THR A 79 4.79 6.64 19.66
CA THR A 79 3.72 5.63 19.67
C THR A 79 2.97 5.56 18.34
N ILE A 80 2.62 6.71 17.76
CA ILE A 80 1.94 6.81 16.45
C ILE A 80 2.89 6.36 15.34
N ALA A 81 4.15 6.84 15.37
CA ALA A 81 5.17 6.47 14.39
C ALA A 81 5.43 4.95 14.39
N ALA A 82 5.63 4.34 15.56
CA ALA A 82 5.84 2.89 15.66
C ALA A 82 4.64 2.09 15.11
N ARG A 83 3.41 2.55 15.38
CA ARG A 83 2.19 1.92 14.86
C ARG A 83 2.07 2.06 13.35
N ALA A 84 2.31 3.25 12.82
CA ALA A 84 2.32 3.53 11.38
C ALA A 84 3.33 2.62 10.66
N CYS A 85 4.57 2.55 11.16
CA CYS A 85 5.62 1.72 10.57
C CYS A 85 5.34 0.21 10.71
N ALA A 86 4.61 -0.21 11.74
CA ALA A 86 4.13 -1.59 11.84
C ALA A 86 3.08 -1.91 10.77
N TYR A 87 2.24 -0.95 10.36
CA TYR A 87 1.35 -1.12 9.21
C TYR A 87 2.13 -1.19 7.90
N ALA A 88 3.27 -0.50 7.79
CA ALA A 88 4.16 -0.57 6.63
C ALA A 88 4.92 -1.89 6.47
N GLY A 89 4.96 -2.76 7.48
CA GLY A 89 5.64 -4.05 7.43
C GLY A 89 4.72 -5.28 7.47
N ARG A 90 3.39 -5.10 7.38
CA ARG A 90 2.38 -6.17 7.36
C ARG A 90 1.98 -6.55 5.95
#